data_AF-A0A1I1M791-F1
#
_entry.id   AF-A0A1I1M791-F1
#
_cell.length_a   1.000
_cell.length_b   1.000
_cell.length_c   1.000
_cell.angle_alpha   90.00
_cell.angle_beta   90.00
_cell.angle_gamma   90.00
#
_symmetry.space_group_name_H-M   'P 1'
#
loop_
_entity.id
_entity.type
_entity.pdbx_description
1 polymer ?
#
loop_
_entity_poly.entity_id
_entity_poly.type
_entity_poly.pdbx_seq_one_letter_code
_entity_poly.pdbx_strand_id
1 'polypeptide(L)' 'TATMAAKLQTDQAKTAYRKRKWIAEPPNGWIKSVLGLRQFSMRGLHRVRAEFKLVCLALNLRRMCSMQSG' A
#
# COMPACT_ATOMS: atom_id res chain seq x y z
N THR A 1 16.89 8.21 -6.87
CA THR A 1 16.07 8.40 -8.09
C THR A 1 16.82 8.06 -9.38
N ALA A 2 18.15 8.11 -9.48
CA ALA A 2 18.89 7.50 -10.62
C ALA A 2 19.00 5.96 -10.54
N THR A 3 19.18 5.42 -9.34
CA THR A 3 19.40 3.98 -9.09
C THR A 3 18.20 3.10 -9.40
N MET A 4 16.96 3.56 -9.11
CA MET A 4 15.76 2.82 -9.49
C MET A 4 15.50 2.88 -11.00
N ALA A 5 15.77 4.03 -11.64
CA ALA A 5 15.67 4.17 -13.08
C ALA A 5 16.63 3.22 -13.80
N ALA A 6 17.87 3.08 -13.31
CA ALA A 6 18.84 2.10 -13.81
C ALA A 6 18.36 0.65 -13.61
N LYS A 7 17.83 0.32 -12.42
CA LYS A 7 17.28 -1.02 -12.11
C LYS A 7 16.08 -1.41 -12.98
N LEU A 8 15.32 -0.43 -13.48
CA LEU A 8 14.14 -0.63 -14.32
C LEU A 8 14.47 -0.61 -15.83
N GLN A 9 15.73 -0.61 -16.23
CA GLN A 9 16.09 -0.62 -17.66
C GLN A 9 15.87 -1.99 -18.32
N THR A 10 15.97 -3.08 -17.58
CA THR A 10 15.80 -4.43 -18.12
C THR A 10 14.33 -4.77 -18.31
N ASP A 11 14.01 -5.53 -19.37
CA ASP A 11 12.62 -5.92 -19.67
C ASP A 11 12.02 -6.82 -18.59
N GLN A 12 12.85 -7.64 -17.95
CA GLN A 12 12.46 -8.44 -16.80
C GLN A 12 12.04 -7.56 -15.61
N ALA A 13 12.82 -6.52 -15.29
CA ALA A 13 12.51 -5.60 -14.20
C ALA A 13 11.26 -4.77 -14.52
N LYS A 14 11.10 -4.28 -15.75
CA LYS A 14 9.89 -3.56 -16.21
C LYS A 14 8.65 -4.44 -16.07
N THR A 15 8.72 -5.69 -16.51
CA THR A 15 7.60 -6.65 -16.42
C THR A 15 7.23 -6.95 -14.98
N ALA A 16 8.22 -7.21 -14.12
CA ALA A 16 8.00 -7.43 -12.69
C ALA A 16 7.40 -6.18 -12.00
N TYR A 17 7.86 -4.99 -12.38
CA TYR A 17 7.36 -3.73 -11.83
C TYR A 17 5.92 -3.45 -12.24
N ARG A 18 5.55 -3.71 -13.51
CA ARG A 18 4.15 -3.63 -13.97
C ARG A 18 3.24 -4.57 -13.18
N LYS A 19 3.69 -5.79 -12.89
CA LYS A 19 2.95 -6.73 -12.03
C LYS A 19 2.78 -6.19 -10.61
N ARG A 20 3.79 -5.54 -10.04
CA ARG A 20 3.63 -4.95 -8.70
C ARG A 20 2.61 -3.82 -8.63
N LYS A 21 2.44 -3.06 -9.71
CA LYS A 21 1.46 -1.96 -9.76
C LYS A 21 0.06 -2.46 -9.40
N TRP A 22 -0.39 -3.57 -9.98
CA TRP A 22 -1.74 -4.07 -9.68
C TRP A 22 -1.90 -4.56 -8.23
N ILE A 23 -0.81 -4.97 -7.57
CA ILE A 23 -0.84 -5.46 -6.18
C ILE A 23 -0.86 -4.29 -5.20
N ALA A 24 -0.04 -3.26 -5.43
CA ALA A 24 0.20 -2.19 -4.48
C ALA A 24 -0.81 -1.04 -4.58
N GLU A 25 -1.30 -0.74 -5.79
CA GLU A 25 -2.22 0.39 -6.00
C GLU A 25 -3.60 0.20 -5.35
N PRO A 26 -4.27 -0.98 -5.41
CA PRO A 26 -5.59 -1.13 -4.82
C PRO A 26 -5.62 -0.90 -3.30
N PRO A 27 -4.72 -1.50 -2.48
CA PRO A 27 -4.67 -1.21 -1.05
C PRO A 27 -4.40 0.27 -0.76
N ASN A 28 -3.53 0.93 -1.53
CA ASN A 28 -3.25 2.36 -1.38
C ASN A 28 -4.49 3.22 -1.70
N GLY A 29 -5.24 2.84 -2.74
CA GLY A 29 -6.52 3.47 -3.09
C GLY A 29 -7.55 3.29 -1.97
N TRP A 30 -7.74 2.06 -1.49
CA TRP A 30 -8.69 1.76 -0.42
C TRP A 30 -8.33 2.48 0.89
N ILE A 31 -7.07 2.55 1.28
CA ILE A 31 -6.66 3.32 2.46
C ILE A 31 -7.14 4.79 2.36
N LYS A 32 -7.06 5.39 1.18
CA LYS A 32 -7.42 6.81 0.97
C LYS A 32 -8.92 7.04 0.83
N SER A 33 -9.64 6.19 0.08
CA SER A 33 -11.06 6.39 -0.22
C SER A 33 -12.00 5.62 0.70
N VAL A 34 -11.60 4.41 1.11
CA VAL A 34 -12.43 3.47 1.88
C VAL A 34 -12.21 3.66 3.39
N LEU A 35 -10.96 3.83 3.84
CA LEU A 35 -10.63 4.16 5.24
C LEU A 35 -10.55 5.66 5.51
N GLY A 36 -10.45 6.50 4.47
CA GLY A 36 -10.42 7.97 4.61
C GLY A 36 -9.10 8.55 5.11
N LEU A 37 -8.01 7.77 5.18
CA LEU A 37 -6.72 8.27 5.64
C LEU A 37 -6.08 9.19 4.58
N ARG A 38 -6.09 10.50 4.85
CA ARG A 38 -5.48 11.53 3.97
C ARG A 38 -4.14 12.06 4.49
N GLN A 39 -3.89 11.94 5.78
CA GLN A 39 -2.67 12.39 6.44
C GLN A 39 -2.35 11.49 7.64
N PHE A 40 -1.07 11.44 8.01
CA PHE A 40 -0.65 10.81 9.26
C PHE A 40 -0.83 11.78 10.41
N SER A 41 -1.35 11.27 11.53
CA SER A 41 -1.55 12.05 12.75
C SER A 41 -0.24 12.15 13.54
N MET A 42 0.61 11.13 13.46
CA MET A 42 1.88 11.09 14.17
C MET A 42 3.03 11.65 13.34
N ARG A 43 4.04 12.21 14.03
CA ARG A 43 5.30 12.65 13.42
C ARG A 43 6.44 11.72 13.81
N GLY A 44 7.40 11.58 12.90
CA GLY A 44 8.57 10.72 13.06
C GLY A 44 8.35 9.29 12.55
N LEU A 45 9.36 8.74 11.87
CA LEU A 45 9.27 7.49 11.11
C LEU A 45 8.81 6.30 11.96
N HIS A 46 9.28 6.19 13.21
CA HIS A 46 8.88 5.11 14.12
C HIS A 46 7.37 5.13 14.42
N ARG A 47 6.82 6.30 14.75
CA ARG A 47 5.40 6.45 15.10
C ARG A 47 4.49 6.31 13.87
N VAL A 48 4.89 6.90 12.74
CA VAL A 48 4.18 6.74 11.46
C VAL A 48 4.12 5.28 11.02
N ARG A 49 5.18 4.49 11.25
CA ARG A 49 5.15 3.04 10.98
C ARG A 49 4.13 2.31 11.85
N ALA A 50 4.01 2.66 13.13
CA ALA A 50 3.01 2.07 14.02
C ALA A 50 1.58 2.44 13.58
N GLU A 51 1.35 3.72 13.27
CA GLU A 51 0.07 4.20 12.73
C GLU A 51 -0.30 3.46 11.43
N PHE A 52 0.65 3.30 10.51
CA PHE A 52 0.40 2.61 9.25
C PHE A 52 0.11 1.11 9.43
N LYS A 53 0.72 0.44 10.42
CA LYS A 53 0.36 -0.95 10.77
C LYS A 53 -1.10 -1.07 11.20
N LEU A 54 -1.59 -0.12 12.00
CA LEU A 54 -3.00 -0.09 12.41
C LEU A 54 -3.94 0.14 11.23
N VAL A 55 -3.58 1.03 10.31
CA VAL A 55 -4.33 1.27 9.07
C VAL A 55 -4.41 0.00 8.23
N CYS A 56 -3.29 -0.71 8.04
CA CYS A 56 -3.27 -1.97 7.32
C CYS A 56 -4.13 -3.04 8.00
N LEU A 57 -4.08 -3.14 9.34
CA LEU A 57 -4.92 -4.05 10.11
C LEU A 57 -6.41 -3.76 9.88
N ALA A 58 -6.82 -2.49 10.00
CA ALA A 58 -8.20 -2.07 9.77
C ALA A 58 -8.70 -2.43 8.36
N LEU A 59 -7.87 -2.22 7.33
CA LEU A 59 -8.19 -2.59 5.95
C LEU A 59 -8.39 -4.11 5.81
N ASN A 60 -7.48 -4.90 6.37
CA ASN A 60 -7.53 -6.35 6.31
C ASN A 60 -8.77 -6.91 7.03
N LEU A 61 -9.07 -6.38 8.23
CA LEU A 61 -10.27 -6.75 8.98
C LEU A 61 -11.55 -6.45 8.18
N ARG A 62 -11.67 -5.24 7.62
CA ARG A 62 -12.82 -4.88 6.77
C ARG A 62 -12.99 -5.84 5.59
N ARG A 63 -11.88 -6.22 4.95
CA ARG A 63 -11.89 -7.18 3.84
C ARG A 63 -12.33 -8.57 4.30
N MET A 64 -11.82 -9.07 5.41
CA MET A 64 -12.22 -10.37 5.96
C MET A 64 -13.69 -10.40 6.34
N CYS A 65 -14.23 -9.35 6.96
CA CYS A 65 -15.66 -9.25 7.26
C CYS A 65 -16.51 -9.32 5.99
N SER A 66 -16.14 -8.57 4.94
CA SER A 66 -16.82 -8.63 3.63
C SER A 66 -16.76 -10.01 2.98
N MET A 67 -15.72 -10.80 3.24
CA MET A 67 -15.59 -12.16 2.69
C MET A 67 -16.38 -13.19 3.50
N GLN A 68 -16.63 -12.94 4.79
CA GLN A 68 -17.33 -13.86 5.69
C GLN A 68 -18.85 -13.69 5.65
N SER A 69 -19.36 -12.58 5.10
CA SER A 69 -20.80 -12.32 4.92
C SER A 69 -21.38 -12.94 3.64
N GLY A 70 -20.74 -13.98 3.08
CA GLY A 70 -21.18 -14.72 1.89
C GLY A 70 -21.51 -16.16 2.21
#